data_AF-A0A8T5J947-F1
#
_entry.id   AF-A0A8T5J947-F1
#
_cell.length_a   1.000
_cell.length_b   1.000
_cell.length_c   1.000
_cell.angle_alpha   90.00
_cell.angle_beta   90.00
_cell.angle_gamma   90.00
#
_symmetry.space_group_name_H-M   'P 1'
#
loop_
_entity.id
_entity.type
_entity.pdbx_description
1 polymer ?
#
loop_
_entity_poly.entity_id
_entity_poly.type
_entity_poly.pdbx_seq_one_letter_code
_entity_poly.pdbx_strand_id
1 'polypeptide(L)'
;GGDRLLWPEESIRVLLQFEVERPGTWQLNLRGASYMFLDIIWSEDVEARNIDEPSSDGNPRATDLETNHYGALVEDERDCWRFDVSDHEVLRITFVWEVVPSEIEQSHGQPDLILPDRRLAPSPDLETEVTNGESRITWQWRALPAGEYDMCIGGRLNAFQPYQWAGIIAFEGIGPTSPEEFDYSSYEWEGLGMKADEIGAEELGAASGMMALILSIAFLVGLVIEFRKDTTSKPIRYGLFVPGLLILLLGGVISPLWAIGGEVQSSDEMSLEELIEVRLDQLWHASHPGTPASSRALHVGATFGMLDGEDLSVRLIADAAWPLDDGRWQLHIPQIYELDLESLIFAKVAEKGARPSGDNSLDSHSRSFILLSARTLILDLLMLEALLVVDELPDSNVIHLDAEMVKSGSSGTIQDPTWGTRPADISEGRWKLMQQNLYPYLISITLLDGDRDDLDFRIQFNNDIDHNLLYSTTAVQPNAPLLESQHLWIIAGISLAAIGIFAENRRRKNAKHILNQMVSENMWN
;
A
#
# COMPACT_ATOMS: atom_id res chain seq x y z
N GLY A 1 -21.43 27.07 -69.98
CA GLY A 1 -21.61 28.44 -70.51
C GLY A 1 -21.20 29.42 -69.44
N GLY A 2 -20.38 30.40 -69.78
CA GLY A 2 -19.96 31.44 -68.85
C GLY A 2 -18.71 32.17 -69.32
N ASP A 3 -18.88 33.09 -70.27
CA ASP A 3 -17.89 34.11 -70.67
C ASP A 3 -17.72 35.15 -69.54
N ARG A 4 -17.14 34.76 -68.41
CA ARG A 4 -16.84 35.69 -67.31
C ARG A 4 -15.35 35.68 -67.00
N LEU A 5 -14.73 36.86 -67.15
CA LEU A 5 -13.38 37.16 -66.66
C LEU A 5 -13.45 37.28 -65.13
N LEU A 6 -12.55 36.57 -64.45
CA LEU A 6 -12.41 36.54 -62.99
C LEU A 6 -11.28 37.50 -62.57
N TRP A 7 -11.51 38.30 -61.54
CA TRP A 7 -10.51 39.24 -61.02
C TRP A 7 -9.60 38.57 -59.97
N PRO A 8 -8.34 39.03 -59.77
CA PRO A 8 -7.35 38.35 -58.92
C PRO A 8 -7.74 38.13 -57.45
N GLU A 9 -8.69 38.91 -56.92
CA GLU A 9 -9.15 38.89 -55.53
C GLU A 9 -10.56 38.27 -55.39
N GLU A 10 -11.12 37.73 -56.48
CA GLU A 10 -12.50 37.24 -56.52
C GLU A 10 -12.57 35.80 -56.01
N SER A 11 -13.28 35.58 -54.89
CA SER A 11 -13.44 34.24 -54.32
C SER A 11 -14.43 33.41 -55.16
N ILE A 12 -13.94 32.29 -55.71
CA ILE A 12 -14.75 31.38 -56.51
C ILE A 12 -15.17 30.22 -55.64
N ARG A 13 -16.48 30.02 -55.50
CA ARG A 13 -17.04 28.84 -54.84
C ARG A 13 -17.24 27.75 -55.87
N VAL A 14 -16.39 26.73 -55.84
CA VAL A 14 -16.51 25.54 -56.68
C VAL A 14 -17.27 24.48 -55.89
N LEU A 15 -18.34 23.94 -56.46
CA LEU A 15 -19.10 22.85 -55.88
C LEU A 15 -18.80 21.59 -56.69
N LEU A 16 -18.13 20.63 -56.06
CA LEU A 16 -17.76 19.35 -56.66
C LEU A 16 -18.61 18.27 -56.02
N GLN A 17 -19.21 17.41 -56.83
CA GLN A 17 -19.98 16.24 -56.39
C GLN A 17 -19.40 15.01 -57.10
N PHE A 18 -19.12 13.97 -56.34
CA PHE A 18 -18.63 12.68 -56.83
C PHE A 18 -19.34 11.55 -56.09
N GLU A 19 -19.53 10.44 -56.79
CA GLU A 19 -20.11 9.20 -56.30
C GLU A 19 -19.00 8.14 -56.39
N VAL A 20 -18.69 7.49 -55.26
CA VAL A 20 -17.54 6.59 -55.14
C VAL A 20 -18.05 5.22 -54.72
N GLU A 21 -17.87 4.22 -55.59
CA GLU A 21 -18.40 2.87 -55.36
C GLU A 21 -17.40 1.88 -54.74
N ARG A 22 -16.12 2.26 -54.55
CA ARG A 22 -15.07 1.36 -54.00
C ARG A 22 -13.96 2.08 -53.22
N PRO A 23 -13.32 1.40 -52.25
CA PRO A 23 -12.23 1.98 -51.49
C PRO A 23 -10.95 2.21 -52.32
N GLY A 24 -10.26 3.34 -52.14
CA GLY A 24 -8.95 3.70 -52.68
C GLY A 24 -8.47 5.10 -52.26
N THR A 25 -7.19 5.41 -52.41
CA THR A 25 -6.66 6.76 -52.16
C THR A 25 -6.88 7.64 -53.40
N TRP A 26 -7.63 8.74 -53.25
CA TRP A 26 -7.96 9.64 -54.37
C TRP A 26 -7.20 10.96 -54.26
N GLN A 27 -6.60 11.41 -55.36
CA GLN A 27 -5.88 12.68 -55.45
C GLN A 27 -6.47 13.54 -56.59
N LEU A 28 -6.97 14.73 -56.25
CA LEU A 28 -7.41 15.71 -57.24
C LEU A 28 -6.27 16.71 -57.53
N ASN A 29 -5.71 16.62 -58.74
CA ASN A 29 -4.70 17.59 -59.20
C ASN A 29 -5.36 18.73 -59.96
N LEU A 30 -5.28 19.95 -59.42
CA LEU A 30 -5.66 21.17 -60.14
C LEU A 30 -4.45 21.72 -60.91
N ARG A 31 -4.71 22.54 -61.93
CA ARG A 31 -3.66 23.08 -62.80
C ARG A 31 -2.83 24.14 -62.05
N GLY A 32 -1.63 23.78 -61.59
CA GLY A 32 -0.73 24.63 -60.80
C GLY A 32 -0.12 23.90 -59.60
N ALA A 33 0.65 24.58 -58.75
CA ALA A 33 1.22 24.02 -57.52
C ALA A 33 0.22 24.05 -56.35
N SER A 34 -1.01 23.60 -56.59
CA SER A 34 -2.10 23.62 -55.61
C SER A 34 -2.65 22.21 -55.42
N TYR A 35 -2.50 21.67 -54.21
CA TYR A 35 -3.08 20.40 -53.80
C TYR A 35 -4.08 20.64 -52.65
N MET A 36 -5.09 19.78 -52.55
CA MET A 36 -6.04 19.73 -51.44
C MET A 36 -6.04 18.29 -50.93
N PHE A 37 -5.77 18.11 -49.63
CA PHE A 37 -5.96 16.83 -48.96
C PHE A 37 -7.38 16.78 -48.40
N LEU A 38 -8.10 15.71 -48.73
CA LEU A 38 -9.37 15.36 -48.11
C LEU A 38 -9.10 14.10 -47.29
N ASP A 39 -9.14 14.21 -45.97
CA ASP A 39 -9.18 13.02 -45.12
C ASP A 39 -10.57 12.41 -45.24
N ILE A 40 -10.62 11.17 -45.70
CA ILE A 40 -11.86 10.42 -45.79
C ILE A 40 -11.77 9.24 -44.84
N ILE A 41 -12.67 9.23 -43.86
CA ILE A 41 -12.63 8.43 -42.62
C ILE A 41 -12.78 6.91 -42.89
N TRP A 42 -12.99 6.48 -44.13
CA TRP A 42 -13.24 5.08 -44.51
C TRP A 42 -11.98 4.25 -44.81
N SER A 43 -10.80 4.76 -44.48
CA SER A 43 -9.53 4.03 -44.62
C SER A 43 -9.17 3.33 -43.30
N GLU A 44 -10.01 2.41 -42.82
CA GLU A 44 -9.64 1.48 -41.74
C GLU A 44 -9.11 0.18 -42.34
N ASP A 45 -8.04 -0.35 -41.75
CA ASP A 45 -7.40 -1.60 -42.19
C ASP A 45 -8.10 -2.78 -41.51
N VAL A 46 -9.12 -3.31 -42.18
CA VAL A 46 -9.96 -4.41 -41.68
C VAL A 46 -9.12 -5.64 -41.34
N GLU A 47 -8.11 -5.98 -42.15
CA GLU A 47 -7.24 -7.14 -41.91
C GLU A 47 -6.34 -6.95 -40.68
N ALA A 48 -5.89 -5.72 -40.43
CA ALA A 48 -5.08 -5.41 -39.24
C ALA A 48 -5.90 -5.38 -37.94
N ARG A 49 -7.21 -5.15 -38.02
CA ARG A 49 -8.13 -5.09 -36.87
C ARG A 49 -8.77 -6.45 -36.54
N ASN A 50 -8.95 -7.32 -37.53
CA ASN A 50 -9.47 -8.68 -37.34
C ASN A 50 -8.38 -9.64 -36.83
N ILE A 51 -7.96 -9.44 -35.57
CA ILE A 51 -6.87 -10.19 -34.92
C ILE A 51 -7.35 -11.37 -34.08
N ASP A 52 -8.65 -11.52 -33.94
CA ASP A 52 -9.27 -12.55 -33.12
C ASP A 52 -9.42 -13.90 -33.86
N GLU A 53 -9.29 -13.89 -35.18
CA GLU A 53 -9.36 -15.08 -36.04
C GLU A 53 -8.11 -16.02 -35.96
N PRO A 54 -8.28 -17.35 -36.11
CA PRO A 54 -9.54 -18.07 -36.37
C PRO A 54 -10.39 -18.24 -35.10
N SER A 55 -11.65 -17.77 -35.10
CA SER A 55 -12.58 -17.96 -33.99
C SER A 55 -13.99 -18.33 -34.48
N SER A 56 -14.64 -19.29 -33.83
CA SER A 56 -15.99 -19.77 -34.21
C SER A 56 -16.60 -20.64 -33.12
N ASP A 57 -17.90 -20.97 -33.24
CA ASP A 57 -18.61 -21.89 -32.33
C ASP A 57 -17.89 -23.23 -32.12
N GLY A 58 -17.26 -23.75 -33.18
CA GLY A 58 -16.58 -25.04 -33.17
C GLY A 58 -15.15 -24.98 -32.65
N ASN A 59 -14.56 -23.79 -32.58
CA ASN A 59 -13.18 -23.57 -32.16
C ASN A 59 -13.04 -22.18 -31.52
N PRO A 60 -13.60 -21.98 -30.31
CA PRO A 60 -13.47 -20.71 -29.59
C PRO A 60 -12.04 -20.51 -29.11
N ARG A 61 -11.63 -19.25 -29.04
CA ARG A 61 -10.29 -18.85 -28.61
C ARG A 61 -10.19 -18.89 -27.09
N ALA A 62 -9.25 -19.66 -26.54
CA ALA A 62 -9.02 -19.72 -25.11
C ALA A 62 -8.42 -18.40 -24.58
N THR A 63 -8.96 -17.91 -23.47
CA THR A 63 -8.69 -16.57 -22.93
C THR A 63 -8.90 -16.50 -21.41
N ASP A 64 -8.25 -15.53 -20.77
CA ASP A 64 -8.43 -15.19 -19.36
C ASP A 64 -9.47 -14.07 -19.20
N LEU A 65 -10.45 -14.28 -18.33
CA LEU A 65 -11.62 -13.41 -18.16
C LEU A 65 -11.24 -11.95 -17.80
N GLU A 66 -10.32 -11.77 -16.85
CA GLU A 66 -9.95 -10.45 -16.26
C GLU A 66 -8.95 -9.64 -17.09
N THR A 67 -8.74 -10.00 -18.35
CA THR A 67 -7.83 -9.30 -19.26
C THR A 67 -8.60 -8.62 -20.40
N ASN A 68 -7.98 -7.60 -21.01
CA ASN A 68 -8.57 -6.91 -22.16
C ASN A 68 -8.32 -7.71 -23.44
N HIS A 69 -9.40 -8.01 -24.16
CA HIS A 69 -9.39 -8.69 -25.44
C HIS A 69 -9.81 -7.75 -26.54
N TYR A 70 -9.21 -7.91 -27.71
CA TYR A 70 -9.43 -7.07 -28.87
C TYR A 70 -9.83 -7.95 -30.06
N GLY A 71 -10.79 -7.47 -30.85
CA GLY A 71 -11.23 -8.14 -32.06
C GLY A 71 -12.04 -7.21 -32.96
N ALA A 72 -12.51 -7.72 -34.09
CA ALA A 72 -13.39 -6.97 -34.97
C ALA A 72 -14.39 -7.87 -35.68
N LEU A 73 -15.69 -7.54 -35.57
CA LEU A 73 -16.74 -8.24 -36.30
C LEU A 73 -16.74 -7.81 -37.77
N VAL A 74 -16.30 -8.69 -38.67
CA VAL A 74 -16.31 -8.44 -40.12
C VAL A 74 -17.44 -9.23 -40.78
N GLU A 75 -18.32 -8.53 -41.51
CA GLU A 75 -19.49 -9.13 -42.16
C GLU A 75 -20.34 -9.99 -41.18
N ASP A 76 -20.67 -11.22 -41.56
CA ASP A 76 -21.46 -12.18 -40.78
C ASP A 76 -20.58 -13.17 -39.98
N GLU A 77 -19.35 -12.77 -39.65
CA GLU A 77 -18.45 -13.54 -38.78
C GLU A 77 -19.05 -13.72 -37.37
N ARG A 78 -18.56 -14.76 -36.70
CA ARG A 78 -18.99 -15.13 -35.36
C ARG A 78 -17.81 -15.39 -34.47
N ASP A 79 -17.51 -14.40 -33.64
CA ASP A 79 -16.33 -14.45 -32.79
C ASP A 79 -16.66 -15.14 -31.49
N CYS A 80 -15.87 -16.15 -31.13
CA CYS A 80 -16.12 -16.96 -29.94
C CYS A 80 -14.89 -17.07 -29.04
N TRP A 81 -15.11 -16.88 -27.75
CA TRP A 81 -14.11 -16.83 -26.70
C TRP A 81 -14.42 -17.85 -25.61
N ARG A 82 -13.41 -18.59 -25.17
CA ARG A 82 -13.53 -19.62 -24.12
C ARG A 82 -12.73 -19.22 -22.88
N PHE A 83 -13.39 -19.20 -21.73
CA PHE A 83 -12.78 -18.84 -20.45
C PHE A 83 -13.35 -19.66 -19.30
N ASP A 84 -12.59 -19.78 -18.21
CA ASP A 84 -13.03 -20.44 -16.98
C ASP A 84 -13.64 -19.41 -16.02
N VAL A 85 -14.75 -19.78 -15.38
CA VAL A 85 -15.48 -18.96 -14.41
C VAL A 85 -15.46 -19.68 -13.08
N SER A 86 -14.74 -19.12 -12.11
CA SER A 86 -14.74 -19.59 -10.72
C SER A 86 -16.03 -19.24 -9.99
N ASP A 87 -16.15 -19.64 -8.72
CA ASP A 87 -17.27 -19.24 -7.86
C ASP A 87 -17.42 -17.71 -7.84
N HIS A 88 -18.66 -17.22 -7.90
CA HIS A 88 -19.00 -15.80 -8.02
C HIS A 88 -20.51 -15.60 -7.75
N GLU A 89 -20.93 -14.36 -7.45
CA GLU A 89 -22.35 -14.02 -7.40
C GLU A 89 -22.83 -13.31 -8.66
N VAL A 90 -21.95 -12.49 -9.24
CA VAL A 90 -22.20 -11.68 -10.42
C VAL A 90 -21.07 -11.83 -11.43
N LEU A 91 -21.41 -12.09 -12.68
CA LEU A 91 -20.50 -12.03 -13.82
C LEU A 91 -20.86 -10.80 -14.66
N ARG A 92 -19.89 -9.89 -14.86
CA ARG A 92 -20.03 -8.73 -15.74
C ARG A 92 -19.12 -8.90 -16.95
N ILE A 93 -19.67 -8.69 -18.13
CA ILE A 93 -18.88 -8.63 -19.37
C ILE A 93 -19.13 -7.28 -20.00
N THR A 94 -18.06 -6.51 -20.18
CA THR A 94 -18.13 -5.17 -20.76
C THR A 94 -17.49 -5.18 -22.13
N PHE A 95 -18.24 -4.71 -23.14
CA PHE A 95 -17.72 -4.39 -24.46
C PHE A 95 -17.61 -2.88 -24.63
N VAL A 96 -16.54 -2.46 -25.29
CA VAL A 96 -16.30 -1.10 -25.76
C VAL A 96 -16.23 -1.15 -27.27
N TRP A 97 -17.19 -0.51 -27.92
CA TRP A 97 -17.31 -0.43 -29.38
C TRP A 97 -16.68 0.87 -29.87
N GLU A 98 -15.71 0.77 -30.78
CA GLU A 98 -15.09 1.93 -31.42
C GLU A 98 -16.07 2.63 -32.38
N VAL A 99 -15.87 3.91 -32.67
CA VAL A 99 -16.77 4.64 -33.57
C VAL A 99 -16.50 4.28 -35.03
N VAL A 100 -17.52 3.79 -35.73
CA VAL A 100 -17.49 3.57 -37.18
C VAL A 100 -18.63 4.32 -37.88
N PRO A 101 -18.54 4.57 -39.19
CA PRO A 101 -19.64 5.16 -39.96
C PRO A 101 -20.91 4.29 -39.89
N SER A 102 -22.07 4.94 -39.76
CA SER A 102 -23.38 4.29 -39.64
C SER A 102 -23.74 3.33 -40.79
N GLU A 103 -23.13 3.53 -41.95
CA GLU A 103 -23.31 2.71 -43.15
C GLU A 103 -22.71 1.31 -43.02
N ILE A 104 -21.67 1.15 -42.19
CA ILE A 104 -20.96 -0.11 -41.95
C ILE A 104 -21.05 -0.58 -40.50
N GLU A 105 -21.74 0.13 -39.62
CA GLU A 105 -21.85 -0.21 -38.20
C GLU A 105 -22.46 -1.60 -37.96
N GLN A 106 -21.94 -2.37 -37.00
CA GLN A 106 -22.57 -3.63 -36.58
C GLN A 106 -23.69 -3.37 -35.57
N SER A 107 -24.58 -4.35 -35.36
CA SER A 107 -25.49 -4.26 -34.22
C SER A 107 -24.76 -4.62 -32.93
N HIS A 108 -24.81 -3.77 -31.92
CA HIS A 108 -24.28 -4.06 -30.58
C HIS A 108 -25.24 -4.97 -29.79
N GLY A 109 -25.57 -6.13 -30.36
CA GLY A 109 -26.48 -7.11 -29.80
C GLY A 109 -25.91 -7.81 -28.57
N GLN A 110 -26.78 -8.48 -27.82
CA GLN A 110 -26.38 -9.29 -26.66
C GLN A 110 -25.47 -10.46 -27.12
N PRO A 111 -24.32 -10.70 -26.46
CA PRO A 111 -23.53 -11.90 -26.70
C PRO A 111 -24.29 -13.15 -26.25
N ASP A 112 -24.07 -14.24 -26.99
CA ASP A 112 -24.51 -15.57 -26.60
C ASP A 112 -23.50 -16.15 -25.61
N LEU A 113 -23.89 -16.25 -24.35
CA LEU A 113 -23.09 -16.89 -23.30
C LEU A 113 -23.56 -18.34 -23.14
N ILE A 114 -22.67 -19.30 -23.39
CA ILE A 114 -22.93 -20.74 -23.33
C ILE A 114 -22.31 -21.30 -22.05
N LEU A 115 -23.16 -21.89 -21.20
CA LEU A 115 -22.82 -22.48 -19.91
C LEU A 115 -22.01 -23.79 -20.06
N PRO A 116 -21.36 -24.29 -18.99
CA PRO A 116 -20.66 -25.58 -18.98
C PRO A 116 -21.54 -26.78 -19.38
N ASP A 117 -22.86 -26.69 -19.17
CA ASP A 117 -23.83 -27.70 -19.57
C ASP A 117 -24.31 -27.58 -21.04
N ARG A 118 -23.69 -26.67 -21.81
CA ARG A 118 -23.99 -26.31 -23.20
C ARG A 118 -25.38 -25.70 -23.41
N ARG A 119 -25.98 -25.12 -22.38
CA ARG A 119 -27.19 -24.28 -22.52
C ARG A 119 -26.81 -22.81 -22.61
N LEU A 120 -27.68 -22.02 -23.23
CA LEU A 120 -27.53 -20.56 -23.19
C LEU A 120 -27.83 -20.05 -21.78
N ALA A 121 -27.04 -19.08 -21.34
CA ALA A 121 -27.24 -18.35 -20.11
C ALA A 121 -28.60 -17.61 -20.14
N PRO A 122 -29.20 -17.35 -18.96
CA PRO A 122 -30.39 -16.50 -18.89
C PRO A 122 -30.11 -15.10 -19.44
N SER A 123 -31.16 -14.35 -19.76
CA SER A 123 -31.03 -12.96 -20.19
C SER A 123 -30.33 -12.12 -19.12
N PRO A 124 -29.25 -11.41 -19.46
CA PRO A 124 -28.53 -10.54 -18.54
C PRO A 124 -29.26 -9.22 -18.30
N ASP A 125 -28.90 -8.56 -17.20
CA ASP A 125 -29.16 -7.13 -17.02
C ASP A 125 -28.20 -6.32 -17.92
N LEU A 126 -28.69 -5.19 -18.44
CA LEU A 126 -27.98 -4.38 -19.43
C LEU A 126 -27.74 -2.97 -18.92
N GLU A 127 -26.48 -2.54 -18.91
CA GLU A 127 -26.07 -1.17 -18.65
C GLU A 127 -25.36 -0.62 -19.91
N THR A 128 -25.74 0.57 -20.36
CA THR A 128 -25.17 1.20 -21.56
C THR A 128 -24.74 2.61 -21.24
N GLU A 129 -23.49 2.92 -21.50
CA GLU A 129 -22.88 4.23 -21.33
C GLU A 129 -22.29 4.69 -22.67
N VAL A 130 -22.49 5.95 -23.02
CA VAL A 130 -21.94 6.54 -24.25
C VAL A 130 -21.11 7.75 -23.88
N THR A 131 -19.79 7.63 -24.00
CA THR A 131 -18.83 8.65 -23.57
C THR A 131 -17.89 8.97 -24.72
N ASN A 132 -17.80 10.25 -25.12
CA ASN A 132 -16.95 10.73 -26.21
C ASN A 132 -17.13 10.01 -27.58
N GLY A 133 -18.30 9.43 -27.83
CA GLY A 133 -18.63 8.73 -29.06
C GLY A 133 -18.46 7.21 -28.98
N GLU A 134 -17.65 6.69 -28.05
CA GLU A 134 -17.52 5.26 -27.80
C GLU A 134 -18.75 4.72 -27.08
N SER A 135 -19.24 3.54 -27.49
CA SER A 135 -20.35 2.86 -26.84
C SER A 135 -19.81 1.77 -25.92
N ARG A 136 -20.07 1.92 -24.62
CA ARG A 136 -19.74 0.92 -23.60
C ARG A 136 -21.01 0.20 -23.22
N ILE A 137 -21.03 -1.12 -23.40
CA ILE A 137 -22.16 -1.97 -23.05
C ILE A 137 -21.69 -3.02 -22.06
N THR A 138 -22.34 -3.08 -20.91
CA THR A 138 -22.06 -4.06 -19.87
C THR A 138 -23.25 -4.98 -19.71
N TRP A 139 -23.02 -6.28 -19.86
CA TRP A 139 -23.98 -7.33 -19.57
C TRP A 139 -23.65 -7.97 -18.23
N GLN A 140 -24.68 -8.16 -17.41
CA GLN A 140 -24.56 -8.69 -16.06
C GLN A 140 -25.42 -9.95 -15.89
N TRP A 141 -24.78 -11.05 -15.49
CA TRP A 141 -25.46 -12.29 -15.11
C TRP A 141 -25.28 -12.57 -13.62
N ARG A 142 -26.25 -13.28 -13.04
CA ARG A 142 -26.29 -13.61 -11.61
C ARG A 142 -26.38 -15.12 -11.43
N ALA A 143 -25.72 -15.61 -10.38
CA ALA A 143 -25.81 -17.00 -9.93
C ALA A 143 -25.56 -18.04 -11.05
N LEU A 144 -24.53 -17.83 -11.87
CA LEU A 144 -24.13 -18.79 -12.89
C LEU A 144 -23.24 -19.89 -12.28
N PRO A 145 -23.30 -21.14 -12.76
CA PRO A 145 -22.47 -22.23 -12.23
C PRO A 145 -20.98 -22.02 -12.54
N ALA A 146 -20.08 -22.41 -11.63
CA ALA A 146 -18.65 -22.41 -11.95
C ALA A 146 -18.29 -23.43 -13.04
N GLY A 147 -17.30 -23.12 -13.87
CA GLY A 147 -16.77 -23.98 -14.93
C GLY A 147 -16.39 -23.21 -16.20
N GLU A 148 -16.17 -23.95 -17.30
CA GLU A 148 -15.77 -23.41 -18.60
C GLU A 148 -16.97 -22.87 -19.40
N TYR A 149 -16.85 -21.64 -19.90
CA TYR A 149 -17.86 -20.93 -20.68
C TYR A 149 -17.36 -20.61 -22.09
N ASP A 150 -18.28 -20.57 -23.04
CA ASP A 150 -18.05 -20.04 -24.38
C ASP A 150 -18.93 -18.79 -24.57
N MET A 151 -18.33 -17.65 -24.90
CA MET A 151 -19.02 -16.42 -25.25
C MET A 151 -18.87 -16.16 -26.74
N CYS A 152 -20.00 -15.99 -27.44
CA CYS A 152 -19.99 -15.72 -28.87
C CYS A 152 -20.75 -14.43 -29.22
N ILE A 153 -20.23 -13.66 -30.16
CA ILE A 153 -20.89 -12.49 -30.75
C ILE A 153 -20.98 -12.68 -32.27
N GLY A 154 -22.07 -12.21 -32.87
CA GLY A 154 -22.32 -12.38 -34.30
C GLY A 154 -22.44 -11.04 -35.03
N GLY A 155 -21.87 -10.97 -36.22
CA GLY A 155 -21.99 -9.85 -37.14
C GLY A 155 -23.17 -9.98 -38.12
N ARG A 156 -23.35 -8.93 -38.93
CA ARG A 156 -24.28 -8.90 -40.08
C ARG A 156 -23.53 -8.61 -41.39
N LEU A 157 -24.03 -9.18 -42.49
CA LEU A 157 -23.50 -8.94 -43.83
C LEU A 157 -23.33 -7.45 -44.15
N ASN A 158 -22.20 -7.11 -44.79
CA ASN A 158 -21.80 -5.75 -45.18
C ASN A 158 -21.62 -4.76 -44.01
N ALA A 159 -21.24 -5.25 -42.83
CA ALA A 159 -20.89 -4.41 -41.69
C ALA A 159 -19.51 -4.76 -41.12
N PHE A 160 -18.94 -3.84 -40.34
CA PHE A 160 -17.62 -3.89 -39.74
C PHE A 160 -17.65 -3.12 -38.41
N GLN A 161 -17.16 -3.74 -37.34
CA GLN A 161 -17.10 -3.10 -36.04
C GLN A 161 -15.93 -3.62 -35.19
N PRO A 162 -14.92 -2.79 -34.92
CA PRO A 162 -13.91 -3.09 -33.92
C PRO A 162 -14.51 -3.04 -32.52
N TYR A 163 -14.02 -3.94 -31.66
CA TYR A 163 -14.40 -3.98 -30.26
C TYR A 163 -13.23 -4.35 -29.35
N GLN A 164 -13.37 -3.94 -28.10
CA GLN A 164 -12.61 -4.44 -26.98
C GLN A 164 -13.58 -5.01 -25.95
N TRP A 165 -13.24 -6.13 -25.32
CA TRP A 165 -14.04 -6.66 -24.21
C TRP A 165 -13.18 -7.12 -23.05
N ALA A 166 -13.78 -7.12 -21.85
CA ALA A 166 -13.21 -7.69 -20.65
C ALA A 166 -14.34 -8.25 -19.77
N GLY A 167 -14.05 -9.34 -19.06
CA GLY A 167 -14.95 -9.91 -18.08
C GLY A 167 -14.46 -9.69 -16.66
N ILE A 168 -15.38 -9.52 -15.72
CA ILE A 168 -15.09 -9.38 -14.29
C ILE A 168 -16.11 -10.21 -13.54
N ILE A 169 -15.64 -11.06 -12.63
CA ILE A 169 -16.48 -11.68 -11.63
C ILE A 169 -16.48 -10.82 -10.37
N ALA A 170 -17.66 -10.67 -9.76
CA ALA A 170 -17.85 -9.97 -8.52
C ALA A 170 -18.68 -10.84 -7.57
N PHE A 171 -18.40 -10.68 -6.28
CA PHE A 171 -19.31 -11.09 -5.22
C PHE A 171 -20.05 -9.82 -4.79
N GLU A 172 -21.38 -9.80 -4.93
CA GLU A 172 -22.21 -8.74 -4.36
C GLU A 172 -22.20 -8.90 -2.84
N GLY A 173 -21.22 -8.26 -2.21
CA GLY A 173 -21.33 -7.98 -0.80
C GLY A 173 -22.70 -7.34 -0.54
N ILE A 174 -23.45 -7.89 0.40
CA ILE A 174 -24.71 -7.34 0.89
C ILE A 174 -24.38 -5.99 1.52
N GLY A 175 -24.22 -4.94 0.73
CA GLY A 175 -24.23 -3.57 1.21
C GLY A 175 -25.63 -3.23 1.69
N PRO A 176 -25.78 -2.32 2.66
CA PRO A 176 -27.10 -1.91 3.13
C PRO A 176 -27.94 -1.40 1.95
N THR A 177 -29.05 -2.10 1.68
CA THR A 177 -29.99 -1.79 0.58
C THR A 177 -31.13 -0.89 1.03
N SER A 178 -31.23 -0.62 2.35
CA SER A 178 -32.14 0.37 2.91
C SER A 178 -31.42 1.30 3.89
N PRO A 179 -31.90 2.56 4.05
CA PRO A 179 -31.39 3.50 5.06
C PRO A 179 -31.43 2.98 6.50
N GLU A 180 -32.23 1.96 6.80
CA GLU A 180 -32.32 1.36 8.14
C GLU A 180 -31.23 0.29 8.39
N GLU A 181 -30.55 -0.16 7.33
CA GLU A 181 -29.40 -1.07 7.40
C GLU A 181 -28.08 -0.30 7.56
N PHE A 182 -28.10 1.04 7.46
CA PHE A 182 -27.00 1.90 7.86
C PHE A 182 -27.05 2.11 9.38
N ASP A 183 -26.06 1.60 10.10
CA ASP A 183 -25.99 1.75 11.56
C ASP A 183 -25.63 3.20 11.97
N TYR A 184 -25.15 4.05 11.05
CA TYR A 184 -24.57 5.37 11.35
C TYR A 184 -23.46 5.36 12.43
N SER A 185 -23.10 4.18 12.95
CA SER A 185 -21.81 3.96 13.58
C SER A 185 -20.79 4.00 12.44
N SER A 186 -20.19 5.17 12.21
CA SER A 186 -18.92 5.24 11.52
C SER A 186 -18.02 4.22 12.21
N TYR A 187 -17.70 3.11 11.54
CA TYR A 187 -16.69 2.19 12.03
C TYR A 187 -15.37 2.95 11.98
N GLU A 188 -15.03 3.62 13.08
CA GLU A 188 -13.68 4.08 13.36
C GLU A 188 -12.75 2.88 13.16
N TRP A 189 -11.54 3.10 12.67
CA TRP A 189 -10.60 2.01 12.47
C TRP A 189 -10.30 1.32 13.81
N GLU A 190 -10.79 0.09 13.99
CA GLU A 190 -10.62 -0.67 15.24
C GLU A 190 -9.37 -1.60 15.24
N GLY A 191 -8.47 -1.47 14.27
CA GLY A 191 -7.27 -2.31 14.15
C GLY A 191 -7.56 -3.76 13.75
N LEU A 192 -7.77 -3.98 12.45
CA LEU A 192 -8.22 -5.28 11.93
C LEU A 192 -7.10 -6.33 11.81
N GLY A 193 -5.83 -5.91 11.84
CA GLY A 193 -4.64 -6.76 11.71
C GLY A 193 -4.09 -7.28 13.03
N MET A 194 -4.55 -6.74 14.17
CA MET A 194 -4.21 -7.27 15.49
C MET A 194 -4.93 -8.58 15.74
N LYS A 195 -4.15 -9.63 16.10
CA LYS A 195 -4.67 -10.97 16.39
C LYS A 195 -4.18 -11.55 17.71
N ALA A 196 -3.15 -10.97 18.30
CA ALA A 196 -2.79 -11.26 19.67
C ALA A 196 -3.91 -10.83 20.63
N ASP A 197 -3.97 -11.45 21.81
CA ASP A 197 -4.95 -11.13 22.85
C ASP A 197 -4.30 -10.17 23.87
N GLU A 198 -5.09 -9.24 24.41
CA GLU A 198 -4.68 -8.38 25.53
C GLU A 198 -4.35 -9.23 26.77
N ILE A 199 -4.94 -10.42 26.88
CA ILE A 199 -4.65 -11.36 27.97
C ILE A 199 -3.18 -11.81 27.90
N GLY A 200 -2.38 -11.29 28.83
CA GLY A 200 -0.94 -11.57 28.89
C GLY A 200 -0.07 -10.52 28.20
N ALA A 201 -0.66 -9.38 27.80
CA ALA A 201 0.07 -8.22 27.32
C ALA A 201 1.09 -7.73 28.36
N GLU A 202 2.28 -7.39 27.86
CA GLU A 202 3.34 -6.76 28.63
C GLU A 202 3.45 -5.29 28.22
N GLU A 203 3.36 -4.39 29.21
CA GLU A 203 3.49 -2.95 28.97
C GLU A 203 4.94 -2.60 28.57
N LEU A 204 5.07 -1.86 27.48
CA LEU A 204 6.35 -1.36 27.01
C LEU A 204 6.57 0.06 27.51
N GLY A 205 7.64 0.24 28.28
CA GLY A 205 8.08 1.54 28.75
C GLY A 205 9.13 2.16 27.84
N ALA A 206 9.27 3.48 27.91
CA ALA A 206 10.50 4.13 27.45
C ALA A 206 11.71 3.50 28.15
N ALA A 207 12.81 3.33 27.43
CA ALA A 207 13.97 2.64 27.99
C ALA A 207 14.38 3.36 29.29
N SER A 208 14.56 2.61 30.37
CA SER A 208 14.89 3.14 31.71
C SER A 208 16.28 3.81 31.82
N GLY A 209 16.86 4.18 30.67
CA GLY A 209 18.20 4.73 30.50
C GLY A 209 18.43 6.02 31.26
N MET A 210 17.41 6.90 31.41
CA MET A 210 17.61 8.20 32.06
C MET A 210 17.92 8.07 33.55
N MET A 211 17.21 7.22 34.28
CA MET A 211 17.46 7.01 35.72
C MET A 211 18.79 6.30 35.95
N ALA A 212 19.08 5.28 35.12
CA ALA A 212 20.35 4.58 35.14
C ALA A 212 21.54 5.52 34.85
N LEU A 213 21.39 6.44 33.90
CA LEU A 213 22.37 7.47 33.55
C LEU A 213 22.63 8.43 34.72
N ILE A 214 21.57 8.98 35.32
CA ILE A 214 21.69 9.92 36.46
C ILE A 214 22.39 9.24 37.64
N LEU A 215 21.98 8.02 38.00
CA LEU A 215 22.60 7.26 39.08
C LEU A 215 24.07 6.94 38.80
N SER A 216 24.39 6.56 37.56
CA SER A 216 25.76 6.24 37.14
C SER A 216 26.65 7.48 37.18
N ILE A 217 26.18 8.63 36.70
CA ILE A 217 26.91 9.90 36.79
C ILE A 217 27.14 10.30 38.25
N ALA A 218 26.13 10.19 39.11
CA ALA A 218 26.27 10.48 40.54
C ALA A 218 27.33 9.57 41.20
N PHE A 219 27.34 8.28 40.87
CA PHE A 219 28.37 7.34 41.33
C PHE A 219 29.77 7.70 40.78
N LEU A 220 29.90 8.04 39.49
CA LEU A 220 31.17 8.45 38.89
C LEU A 220 31.73 9.69 39.59
N VAL A 221 30.91 10.70 39.88
CA VAL A 221 31.35 11.90 40.60
C VAL A 221 31.84 11.53 42.01
N GLY A 222 31.10 10.69 42.74
CA GLY A 222 31.52 10.19 44.05
C GLY A 222 32.87 9.45 43.98
N LEU A 223 33.03 8.57 42.98
CA LEU A 223 34.26 7.82 42.76
C LEU A 223 35.46 8.71 42.37
N VAL A 224 35.24 9.77 41.58
CA VAL A 224 36.31 10.73 41.24
C VAL A 224 36.78 11.50 42.47
N ILE A 225 35.86 11.88 43.37
CA ILE A 225 36.21 12.54 44.64
C ILE A 225 37.05 11.59 45.51
N GLU A 226 36.61 10.34 45.68
CA GLU A 226 37.32 9.31 46.44
C GLU A 226 38.69 9.01 45.81
N PHE A 227 38.76 8.95 44.49
CA PHE A 227 40.01 8.72 43.76
C PHE A 227 41.05 9.80 44.02
N ARG A 228 40.62 11.06 44.13
CA ARG A 228 41.49 12.22 44.43
C ARG A 228 41.92 12.29 45.89
N LYS A 229 41.04 11.93 46.84
CA LYS A 229 41.34 12.02 48.27
C LYS A 229 42.09 10.80 48.79
N ASP A 230 41.72 9.60 48.31
CA ASP A 230 41.90 8.40 49.10
C ASP A 230 42.64 7.21 48.45
N THR A 231 43.03 7.27 47.16
CA THR A 231 43.71 6.14 46.51
C THR A 231 45.24 6.31 46.50
N THR A 232 45.97 5.50 47.26
CA THR A 232 47.44 5.58 47.36
C THR A 232 48.16 4.36 46.77
N SER A 233 47.51 3.20 46.67
CA SER A 233 48.14 1.99 46.16
C SER A 233 47.95 1.80 44.64
N LYS A 234 49.07 1.70 43.89
CA LYS A 234 49.06 1.40 42.44
C LYS A 234 48.26 0.15 42.04
N PRO A 235 48.37 -1.00 42.73
CA PRO A 235 47.66 -2.21 42.30
C PRO A 235 46.14 -2.12 42.50
N ILE A 236 45.65 -1.53 43.59
CA ILE A 236 44.20 -1.36 43.80
C ILE A 236 43.65 -0.30 42.82
N ARG A 237 44.43 0.74 42.56
CA ARG A 237 44.08 1.80 41.61
C ARG A 237 43.87 1.28 40.20
N TYR A 238 44.87 0.59 39.64
CA TYR A 238 44.82 0.11 38.26
C TYR A 238 44.15 -1.26 38.09
N GLY A 239 44.06 -2.07 39.16
CA GLY A 239 43.50 -3.43 39.09
C GLY A 239 42.01 -3.54 39.47
N LEU A 240 41.48 -2.61 40.29
CA LEU A 240 40.09 -2.65 40.76
C LEU A 240 39.33 -1.37 40.39
N PHE A 241 39.86 -0.22 40.80
CA PHE A 241 39.17 1.07 40.62
C PHE A 241 39.01 1.48 39.15
N VAL A 242 40.10 1.51 38.38
CA VAL A 242 40.05 1.92 36.97
C VAL A 242 39.17 0.98 36.12
N PRO A 243 39.29 -0.36 36.23
CA PRO A 243 38.37 -1.27 35.55
C PRO A 243 36.91 -1.08 35.95
N GLY A 244 36.62 -0.91 37.26
CA GLY A 244 35.25 -0.63 37.73
C GLY A 244 34.69 0.67 37.17
N LEU A 245 35.51 1.72 37.08
CA LEU A 245 35.14 3.00 36.46
C LEU A 245 34.84 2.84 34.96
N LEU A 246 35.68 2.09 34.23
CA LEU A 246 35.48 1.85 32.80
C LEU A 246 34.20 1.05 32.52
N ILE A 247 33.94 0.01 33.31
CA ILE A 247 32.71 -0.78 33.23
C ILE A 247 31.49 0.10 33.51
N LEU A 248 31.56 0.93 34.54
CA LEU A 248 30.45 1.83 34.90
C LEU A 248 30.27 2.96 33.88
N LEU A 249 31.33 3.41 33.22
CA LEU A 249 31.25 4.38 32.13
C LEU A 249 30.61 3.74 30.89
N LEU A 250 30.99 2.52 30.53
CA LEU A 250 30.41 1.78 29.41
C LEU A 250 28.93 1.43 29.66
N GLY A 251 28.63 0.75 30.76
CA GLY A 251 27.27 0.31 31.08
C GLY A 251 26.36 1.40 31.65
N GLY A 252 26.90 2.38 32.37
CA GLY A 252 26.12 3.39 33.05
C GLY A 252 26.02 4.74 32.34
N VAL A 253 26.87 5.01 31.36
CA VAL A 253 26.85 6.27 30.60
C VAL A 253 26.70 6.02 29.10
N ILE A 254 27.62 5.27 28.49
CA ILE A 254 27.63 5.07 27.03
C ILE A 254 26.40 4.28 26.59
N SER A 255 26.10 3.14 27.22
CA SER A 255 24.95 2.30 26.87
C SER A 255 23.60 3.03 27.00
N PRO A 256 23.28 3.72 28.11
CA PRO A 256 22.03 4.46 28.20
C PRO A 256 21.98 5.68 27.26
N LEU A 257 23.11 6.35 26.97
CA LEU A 257 23.13 7.41 25.96
C LEU A 257 22.89 6.87 24.56
N TRP A 258 23.34 5.66 24.26
CA TRP A 258 23.06 4.98 22.99
C TRP A 258 21.56 4.69 22.86
N ALA A 259 20.95 4.09 23.88
CA ALA A 259 19.51 3.84 23.90
C ALA A 259 18.70 5.14 23.74
N ILE A 260 19.01 6.18 24.52
CA ILE A 260 18.33 7.49 24.40
C ILE A 260 18.54 8.10 23.01
N GLY A 261 19.73 7.93 22.42
CA GLY A 261 20.02 8.37 21.07
C GLY A 261 19.16 7.67 20.02
N GLY A 262 18.89 6.37 20.20
CA GLY A 262 18.00 5.60 19.35
C GLY A 262 16.53 6.01 19.48
N GLU A 263 16.08 6.51 20.63
CA GLU A 263 14.67 6.94 20.78
C GLU A 263 14.31 8.20 19.97
N VAL A 264 15.32 8.96 19.53
CA VAL A 264 15.17 10.21 18.77
C VAL A 264 14.97 9.90 17.29
N GLN A 265 13.93 10.47 16.70
CA GLN A 265 13.66 10.36 15.25
C GLN A 265 14.85 10.87 14.43
N SER A 266 15.31 10.05 13.49
CA SER A 266 16.33 10.42 12.51
C SER A 266 15.78 11.44 11.50
N SER A 267 16.65 12.20 10.81
CA SER A 267 16.22 13.12 9.75
C SER A 267 15.58 12.42 8.55
N ASP A 268 15.94 11.16 8.36
CA ASP A 268 15.55 10.35 7.20
C ASP A 268 14.41 9.37 7.55
N GLU A 269 13.95 9.38 8.80
CA GLU A 269 12.91 8.51 9.32
C GLU A 269 11.60 9.29 9.48
N MET A 270 10.50 8.73 8.99
CA MET A 270 9.17 9.34 9.05
C MET A 270 8.44 8.94 10.33
N SER A 271 7.60 9.83 10.84
CA SER A 271 6.54 9.44 11.79
C SER A 271 5.38 8.75 11.04
N LEU A 272 4.48 8.08 11.78
CA LEU A 272 3.26 7.50 11.18
C LEU A 272 2.41 8.55 10.46
N GLU A 273 2.27 9.75 11.05
CA GLU A 273 1.54 10.87 10.44
C GLU A 273 2.18 11.34 9.13
N GLU A 274 3.51 11.49 9.11
CA GLU A 274 4.26 11.87 7.91
C GLU A 274 4.16 10.79 6.81
N LEU A 275 4.20 9.50 7.19
CA LEU A 275 3.99 8.40 6.25
C LEU A 275 2.61 8.49 5.59
N ILE A 276 1.56 8.72 6.37
CA ILE A 276 0.19 8.86 5.85
C ILE A 276 0.06 10.10 4.98
N GLU A 277 0.67 11.23 5.37
CA GLU A 277 0.66 12.46 4.57
C GLU A 277 1.31 12.26 3.19
N VAL A 278 2.52 11.68 3.15
CA VAL A 278 3.23 11.35 1.91
C VAL A 278 2.41 10.40 1.05
N ARG A 279 1.79 9.39 1.69
CA ARG A 279 0.92 8.42 1.01
C ARG A 279 -0.30 9.09 0.39
N LEU A 280 -0.97 9.99 1.12
CA LEU A 280 -2.11 10.75 0.62
C LEU A 280 -1.72 11.68 -0.55
N ASP A 281 -0.56 12.33 -0.50
CA ASP A 281 -0.06 13.13 -1.62
C ASP A 281 0.19 12.29 -2.87
N GLN A 282 0.78 11.10 -2.71
CA GLN A 282 0.98 10.16 -3.82
C GLN A 282 -0.36 9.72 -4.44
N LEU A 283 -1.35 9.38 -3.61
CA LEU A 283 -2.67 8.94 -4.05
C LEU A 283 -3.48 10.07 -4.70
N TRP A 284 -3.28 11.32 -4.27
CA TRP A 284 -3.87 12.50 -4.93
C TRP A 284 -3.41 12.60 -6.38
N HIS A 285 -2.12 12.38 -6.65
CA HIS A 285 -1.59 12.37 -8.00
C HIS A 285 -2.02 11.13 -8.80
N ALA A 286 -2.03 9.95 -8.17
CA ALA A 286 -2.41 8.71 -8.84
C ALA A 286 -3.90 8.66 -9.25
N SER A 287 -4.78 9.30 -8.47
CA SER A 287 -6.22 9.38 -8.73
C SER A 287 -6.63 10.40 -9.80
N HIS A 288 -5.70 11.24 -10.27
CA HIS A 288 -6.01 12.26 -11.25
C HIS A 288 -6.45 11.62 -12.60
N PRO A 289 -7.54 12.08 -13.24
CA PRO A 289 -8.07 11.46 -14.47
C PRO A 289 -7.09 11.39 -15.65
N GLY A 290 -6.11 12.29 -15.66
CA GLY A 290 -5.04 12.33 -16.67
C GLY A 290 -3.86 11.39 -16.41
N THR A 291 -3.85 10.68 -15.28
CA THR A 291 -2.76 9.75 -14.93
C THR A 291 -2.89 8.45 -15.74
N PRO A 292 -1.84 8.01 -16.46
CA PRO A 292 -1.88 6.75 -17.20
C PRO A 292 -2.18 5.56 -16.28
N ALA A 293 -3.00 4.61 -16.75
CA ALA A 293 -3.42 3.45 -15.96
C ALA A 293 -2.24 2.65 -15.38
N SER A 294 -1.14 2.50 -16.12
CA SER A 294 0.06 1.81 -15.65
C SER A 294 0.78 2.55 -14.51
N SER A 295 0.80 3.89 -14.54
CA SER A 295 1.39 4.71 -13.49
C SER A 295 0.50 4.73 -12.25
N ARG A 296 -0.82 4.84 -12.43
CA ARG A 296 -1.79 4.69 -11.34
C ARG A 296 -1.61 3.34 -10.64
N ALA A 297 -1.66 2.24 -11.39
CA ALA A 297 -1.51 0.90 -10.84
C ALA A 297 -0.19 0.73 -10.09
N LEU A 298 0.92 1.29 -10.59
CA LEU A 298 2.21 1.25 -9.91
C LEU A 298 2.19 1.96 -8.55
N HIS A 299 1.69 3.20 -8.50
CA HIS A 299 1.72 4.01 -7.27
C HIS A 299 0.65 3.58 -6.26
N VAL A 300 -0.55 3.23 -6.72
CA VAL A 300 -1.61 2.69 -5.85
C VAL A 300 -1.18 1.34 -5.28
N GLY A 301 -0.59 0.49 -6.12
CA GLY A 301 -0.15 -0.86 -5.74
C GLY A 301 1.05 -0.90 -4.81
N ALA A 302 1.89 0.12 -4.78
CA ALA A 302 3.06 0.16 -3.92
C ALA A 302 2.69 0.10 -2.43
N THR A 303 3.27 -0.83 -1.66
CA THR A 303 3.03 -0.98 -0.22
C THR A 303 3.54 0.26 0.51
N PHE A 304 2.68 0.91 1.30
CA PHE A 304 3.00 2.19 1.96
C PHE A 304 3.42 3.33 1.00
N GLY A 305 3.21 3.15 -0.30
CA GLY A 305 3.68 4.07 -1.33
C GLY A 305 5.13 3.93 -1.74
N MET A 306 5.84 2.93 -1.22
CA MET A 306 7.25 2.68 -1.52
C MET A 306 7.42 1.79 -2.75
N LEU A 307 8.14 2.29 -3.75
CA LEU A 307 8.46 1.59 -5.00
C LEU A 307 9.66 0.63 -4.83
N ASP A 308 9.93 -0.13 -5.90
CA ASP A 308 11.08 -1.03 -5.98
C ASP A 308 12.41 -0.26 -5.86
N GLY A 309 13.21 -0.59 -4.85
CA GLY A 309 14.47 0.07 -4.50
C GLY A 309 14.32 1.32 -3.63
N GLU A 310 13.12 1.65 -3.13
CA GLU A 310 12.92 2.69 -2.12
C GLU A 310 12.99 2.11 -0.70
N ASP A 311 13.42 2.93 0.25
CA ASP A 311 13.54 2.53 1.66
C ASP A 311 12.33 3.03 2.46
N LEU A 312 11.67 2.10 3.15
CA LEU A 312 10.68 2.42 4.17
C LEU A 312 11.41 2.65 5.49
N SER A 313 11.37 3.86 6.03
CA SER A 313 11.93 4.18 7.35
C SER A 313 10.88 4.91 8.19
N VAL A 314 10.34 4.23 9.20
CA VAL A 314 9.23 4.74 10.02
C VAL A 314 9.47 4.50 11.51
N ARG A 315 9.30 5.55 12.31
CA ARG A 315 9.33 5.50 13.77
C ARG A 315 7.93 5.29 14.33
N LEU A 316 7.77 4.23 15.12
CA LEU A 316 6.52 3.90 15.80
C LEU A 316 6.73 3.85 17.31
N ILE A 317 5.66 4.09 18.06
CA ILE A 317 5.66 4.02 19.53
C ILE A 317 4.64 2.97 19.93
N ALA A 318 5.11 1.86 20.50
CA ALA A 318 4.30 0.77 21.01
C ALA A 318 4.07 0.93 22.51
N ASP A 319 2.84 0.84 23.00
CA ASP A 319 2.57 0.89 24.45
C ASP A 319 2.57 -0.50 25.10
N ALA A 320 2.34 -1.55 24.32
CA ALA A 320 2.32 -2.93 24.80
C ALA A 320 2.77 -3.91 23.71
N ALA A 321 3.24 -5.07 24.17
CA ALA A 321 3.47 -6.25 23.34
C ALA A 321 2.50 -7.34 23.79
N TRP A 322 1.70 -7.85 22.85
CA TRP A 322 0.66 -8.84 23.12
C TRP A 322 1.14 -10.22 22.64
N PRO A 323 0.97 -11.28 23.44
CA PRO A 323 1.49 -12.60 23.11
C PRO A 323 0.65 -13.26 22.01
N LEU A 324 1.34 -13.94 21.09
CA LEU A 324 0.75 -14.85 20.12
C LEU A 324 0.83 -16.30 20.62
N ASP A 325 -0.06 -17.18 20.12
CA ASP A 325 -0.12 -18.58 20.55
C ASP A 325 1.16 -19.38 20.22
N ASP A 326 1.95 -18.92 19.27
CA ASP A 326 3.20 -19.53 18.83
C ASP A 326 4.45 -19.05 19.61
N GLY A 327 4.26 -18.17 20.60
CA GLY A 327 5.32 -17.64 21.46
C GLY A 327 6.00 -16.36 20.96
N ARG A 328 5.59 -15.83 19.81
CA ARG A 328 5.97 -14.50 19.33
C ARG A 328 5.11 -13.42 19.99
N TRP A 329 5.44 -12.16 19.73
CA TRP A 329 4.72 -11.00 20.25
C TRP A 329 4.27 -10.10 19.10
N GLN A 330 3.06 -9.58 19.17
CA GLN A 330 2.57 -8.53 18.28
C GLN A 330 2.59 -7.19 19.01
N LEU A 331 3.15 -6.16 18.38
CA LEU A 331 3.31 -4.85 19.00
C LEU A 331 2.05 -4.02 18.80
N HIS A 332 1.49 -3.53 19.90
CA HIS A 332 0.33 -2.64 19.86
C HIS A 332 0.79 -1.19 19.73
N ILE A 333 0.37 -0.52 18.65
CA ILE A 333 0.68 0.88 18.37
C ILE A 333 -0.60 1.70 18.58
N PRO A 334 -0.77 2.40 19.72
CA PRO A 334 -2.02 3.10 20.03
C PRO A 334 -2.37 4.16 18.98
N GLN A 335 -1.35 4.80 18.39
CA GLN A 335 -1.54 5.81 17.34
C GLN A 335 -2.34 5.28 16.15
N ILE A 336 -2.24 3.98 15.81
CA ILE A 336 -2.99 3.39 14.69
C ILE A 336 -4.50 3.41 14.97
N TYR A 337 -4.92 3.18 16.20
CA TYR A 337 -6.32 3.10 16.63
C TYR A 337 -6.93 4.47 16.92
N GLU A 338 -6.08 5.50 17.10
CA GLU A 338 -6.51 6.89 17.29
C GLU A 338 -6.64 7.65 15.95
N LEU A 339 -6.38 7.00 14.82
CA LEU A 339 -6.44 7.63 13.49
C LEU A 339 -7.88 7.91 13.06
N ASP A 340 -8.16 9.18 12.81
CA ASP A 340 -9.35 9.63 12.08
C ASP A 340 -9.01 9.71 10.57
N LEU A 341 -9.07 8.55 9.90
CA LEU A 341 -8.76 8.43 8.47
C LEU A 341 -9.62 9.35 7.59
N GLU A 342 -10.89 9.49 7.96
CA GLU A 342 -11.84 10.35 7.27
C GLU A 342 -11.38 11.80 7.29
N SER A 343 -11.11 12.33 8.48
CA SER A 343 -10.63 13.70 8.67
C SER A 343 -9.32 13.95 7.92
N LEU A 344 -8.37 12.99 7.95
CA LEU A 344 -7.11 13.10 7.21
C LEU A 344 -7.33 13.19 5.69
N ILE A 345 -8.22 12.36 5.13
CA ILE A 345 -8.52 12.35 3.70
C ILE A 345 -9.22 13.66 3.29
N PHE A 346 -10.26 14.08 4.00
CA PHE A 346 -10.99 15.31 3.66
C PHE A 346 -10.15 16.58 3.89
N ALA A 347 -9.32 16.60 4.94
CA ALA A 347 -8.34 17.67 5.13
C ALA A 347 -7.42 17.80 3.91
N LYS A 348 -7.00 16.67 3.32
CA LYS A 348 -6.17 16.68 2.10
C LYS A 348 -6.92 17.25 0.89
N VAL A 349 -8.18 16.88 0.70
CA VAL A 349 -9.04 17.46 -0.36
C VAL A 349 -9.17 18.97 -0.20
N ALA A 350 -9.41 19.43 1.04
CA ALA A 350 -9.52 20.84 1.36
C ALA A 350 -8.20 21.60 1.13
N GLU A 351 -7.05 21.01 1.50
CA GLU A 351 -5.71 21.57 1.27
C GLU A 351 -5.44 21.81 -0.21
N LYS A 352 -5.78 20.85 -1.08
CA LYS A 352 -5.58 20.96 -2.54
C LYS A 352 -6.55 21.92 -3.23
N GLY A 353 -7.50 22.50 -2.49
CA GLY A 353 -8.37 23.56 -2.97
C GLY A 353 -9.47 23.10 -3.93
N ALA A 354 -9.79 21.79 -3.92
CA ALA A 354 -10.95 21.27 -4.61
C ALA A 354 -12.23 21.78 -3.91
N ARG A 355 -12.80 22.84 -4.46
CA ARG A 355 -14.07 23.40 -3.96
C ARG A 355 -15.23 22.63 -4.57
N PRO A 356 -16.33 22.42 -3.81
CA PRO A 356 -17.58 21.94 -4.38
C PRO A 356 -17.93 22.79 -5.60
N SER A 357 -18.29 22.13 -6.69
CA SER A 357 -18.83 22.81 -7.86
C SER A 357 -20.15 23.52 -7.44
N GLY A 358 -20.70 24.40 -8.27
CA GLY A 358 -21.87 25.23 -7.90
C GLY A 358 -23.13 24.45 -7.44
N ASP A 359 -23.17 23.14 -7.62
CA ASP A 359 -24.01 22.20 -6.86
C ASP A 359 -23.10 21.49 -5.86
N ASN A 360 -23.45 21.55 -4.56
CA ASN A 360 -22.83 21.04 -3.33
C ASN A 360 -22.22 19.61 -3.39
N SER A 361 -21.51 19.29 -4.45
CA SER A 361 -21.07 17.99 -4.90
C SER A 361 -19.58 18.08 -5.23
N LEU A 362 -18.84 17.10 -4.71
CA LEU A 362 -17.42 16.93 -4.98
C LEU A 362 -17.19 16.66 -6.46
N ASP A 363 -16.11 17.22 -7.02
CA ASP A 363 -15.72 16.92 -8.39
C ASP A 363 -15.27 15.45 -8.55
N SER A 364 -15.20 14.97 -9.78
CA SER A 364 -14.92 13.57 -10.08
C SER A 364 -13.54 13.11 -9.57
N HIS A 365 -12.54 13.99 -9.58
CA HIS A 365 -11.19 13.67 -9.09
C HIS A 365 -11.22 13.54 -7.56
N SER A 366 -11.83 14.50 -6.86
CA SER A 366 -11.98 14.44 -5.40
C SER A 366 -12.70 13.18 -4.93
N ARG A 367 -13.82 12.79 -5.56
CA ARG A 367 -14.52 11.54 -5.22
C ARG A 367 -13.66 10.30 -5.46
N SER A 368 -12.97 10.26 -6.59
CA SER A 368 -12.08 9.13 -6.92
C SER A 368 -10.92 9.03 -5.93
N PHE A 369 -10.35 10.17 -5.55
CA PHE A 369 -9.30 10.26 -4.54
C PHE A 369 -9.80 9.77 -3.18
N ILE A 370 -10.94 10.25 -2.68
CA ILE A 370 -11.47 9.89 -1.37
C ILE A 370 -11.64 8.37 -1.27
N LEU A 371 -12.35 7.75 -2.22
CA LEU A 371 -12.61 6.30 -2.20
C LEU A 371 -11.31 5.49 -2.33
N LEU A 372 -10.40 5.91 -3.21
CA LEU A 372 -9.12 5.25 -3.43
C LEU A 372 -8.23 5.33 -2.19
N SER A 373 -8.11 6.52 -1.60
CA SER A 373 -7.30 6.76 -0.41
C SER A 373 -7.81 5.99 0.78
N ALA A 374 -9.11 5.99 0.99
CA ALA A 374 -9.72 5.27 2.09
C ALA A 374 -9.45 3.76 2.00
N ARG A 375 -9.68 3.15 0.82
CA ARG A 375 -9.34 1.73 0.59
C ARG A 375 -7.86 1.45 0.82
N THR A 376 -7.00 2.29 0.26
CA THR A 376 -5.56 2.02 0.22
C THR A 376 -4.93 2.18 1.59
N LEU A 377 -5.29 3.22 2.34
CA LEU A 377 -4.79 3.43 3.70
C LEU A 377 -5.23 2.34 4.65
N ILE A 378 -6.47 1.86 4.56
CA ILE A 378 -6.97 0.72 5.35
C ILE A 378 -6.13 -0.53 5.10
N LEU A 379 -5.84 -0.84 3.83
CA LEU A 379 -5.01 -1.99 3.47
C LEU A 379 -3.56 -1.80 3.89
N ASP A 380 -3.00 -0.60 3.76
CA ASP A 380 -1.65 -0.30 4.22
C ASP A 380 -1.57 -0.45 5.75
N LEU A 381 -2.48 0.13 6.53
CA LEU A 381 -2.52 -0.02 8.00
C LEU A 381 -2.69 -1.47 8.44
N LEU A 382 -3.54 -2.24 7.76
CA LEU A 382 -3.69 -3.68 8.01
C LEU A 382 -2.37 -4.43 7.82
N MET A 383 -1.63 -4.09 6.76
CA MET A 383 -0.32 -4.68 6.49
C MET A 383 0.73 -4.21 7.51
N LEU A 384 0.67 -2.96 7.96
CA LEU A 384 1.56 -2.44 9.01
C LEU A 384 1.39 -3.23 10.31
N GLU A 385 0.15 -3.41 10.78
CA GLU A 385 -0.16 -4.20 11.98
C GLU A 385 0.32 -5.65 11.86
N ALA A 386 0.19 -6.24 10.68
CA ALA A 386 0.65 -7.60 10.40
C ALA A 386 2.18 -7.75 10.40
N LEU A 387 2.91 -6.70 10.04
CA LEU A 387 4.37 -6.67 10.05
C LEU A 387 4.95 -6.45 11.45
N LEU A 388 4.16 -5.92 12.39
CA LEU A 388 4.56 -5.61 13.76
C LEU A 388 4.60 -6.84 14.66
N VAL A 389 5.21 -7.93 14.17
CA VAL A 389 5.42 -9.17 14.91
C VAL A 389 6.91 -9.35 15.18
N VAL A 390 7.25 -9.60 16.44
CA VAL A 390 8.63 -9.80 16.91
C VAL A 390 8.78 -11.15 17.61
N ASP A 391 9.95 -11.77 17.44
CA ASP A 391 10.23 -13.08 18.06
C ASP A 391 10.49 -12.98 19.57
N GLU A 392 11.01 -11.84 20.05
CA GLU A 392 11.35 -11.60 21.45
C GLU A 392 10.68 -10.32 21.97
N LEU A 393 10.35 -10.30 23.27
CA LEU A 393 9.75 -9.13 23.92
C LEU A 393 10.72 -7.94 23.85
N PRO A 394 10.32 -6.79 23.30
CA PRO A 394 11.21 -5.65 23.15
C PRO A 394 11.49 -4.96 24.49
N ASP A 395 12.71 -4.44 24.65
CA ASP A 395 13.14 -3.69 25.84
C ASP A 395 12.66 -2.23 25.87
N SER A 396 12.11 -1.73 24.76
CA SER A 396 11.73 -0.33 24.56
C SER A 396 10.41 -0.21 23.81
N ASN A 397 9.68 0.86 24.11
CA ASN A 397 8.48 1.25 23.40
C ASN A 397 8.74 1.92 22.03
N VAL A 398 9.97 2.34 21.72
CA VAL A 398 10.30 2.94 20.42
C VAL A 398 10.75 1.85 19.46
N ILE A 399 10.05 1.78 18.32
CA ILE A 399 10.25 0.79 17.28
C ILE A 399 10.61 1.51 15.98
N HIS A 400 11.68 1.05 15.34
CA HIS A 400 12.10 1.53 14.03
C HIS A 400 11.75 0.47 13.00
N LEU A 401 10.93 0.82 12.00
CA LEU A 401 10.66 -0.03 10.85
C LEU A 401 11.54 0.46 9.69
N ASP A 402 12.60 -0.28 9.39
CA ASP A 402 13.57 0.04 8.33
C ASP A 402 13.69 -1.12 7.33
N ALA A 403 13.19 -0.92 6.11
CA ALA A 403 13.17 -1.94 5.07
C ALA A 403 13.45 -1.36 3.67
N GLU A 404 14.43 -1.94 2.97
CA GLU A 404 14.52 -1.81 1.51
C GLU A 404 13.33 -2.55 0.88
N MET A 405 12.56 -1.83 0.06
CA MET A 405 11.36 -2.36 -0.57
C MET A 405 11.70 -2.91 -1.96
N VAL A 406 11.29 -4.14 -2.23
CA VAL A 406 11.50 -4.82 -3.51
C VAL A 406 10.19 -5.19 -4.18
N LYS A 407 10.18 -5.25 -5.51
CA LYS A 407 8.99 -5.64 -6.27
C LYS A 407 8.46 -7.03 -5.89
N SER A 408 7.14 -7.15 -5.78
CA SER A 408 6.41 -8.38 -5.49
C SER A 408 5.13 -8.50 -6.31
N GLY A 409 4.48 -9.67 -6.30
CA GLY A 409 3.12 -9.82 -6.80
C GLY A 409 2.12 -8.97 -5.99
N SER A 410 1.15 -8.36 -6.68
CA SER A 410 0.09 -7.58 -6.04
C SER A 410 -1.19 -8.39 -5.83
N SER A 411 -1.99 -7.99 -4.85
CA SER A 411 -3.37 -8.45 -4.66
C SER A 411 -4.38 -7.42 -5.19
N GLY A 412 -5.64 -7.81 -5.38
CA GLY A 412 -6.70 -6.94 -5.90
C GLY A 412 -6.75 -6.86 -7.43
N THR A 413 -7.43 -5.83 -7.94
CA THR A 413 -7.65 -5.68 -9.40
C THR A 413 -6.42 -5.11 -10.09
N ILE A 414 -6.33 -5.29 -11.42
CA ILE A 414 -5.23 -4.73 -12.23
C ILE A 414 -5.20 -3.19 -12.17
N GLN A 415 -6.37 -2.55 -12.02
CA GLN A 415 -6.49 -1.09 -12.00
C GLN A 415 -6.20 -0.50 -10.61
N ASP A 416 -6.54 -1.22 -9.54
CA ASP A 416 -6.32 -0.79 -8.16
C ASP A 416 -5.63 -1.92 -7.35
N PRO A 417 -4.41 -2.31 -7.75
CA PRO A 417 -3.65 -3.33 -7.05
C PRO A 417 -3.29 -2.86 -5.63
N THR A 418 -2.90 -3.79 -4.78
CA THR A 418 -2.36 -3.50 -3.44
C THR A 418 -1.15 -4.38 -3.16
N TRP A 419 -0.28 -3.88 -2.30
CA TRP A 419 0.88 -4.58 -1.75
C TRP A 419 1.89 -5.14 -2.77
N GLY A 420 2.08 -4.47 -3.91
CA GLY A 420 2.97 -4.84 -5.00
C GLY A 420 4.48 -4.65 -4.73
N THR A 421 4.84 -4.19 -3.54
CA THR A 421 6.23 -4.17 -3.03
C THR A 421 6.30 -4.85 -1.68
N ARG A 422 7.46 -5.33 -1.27
CA ARG A 422 7.65 -6.01 0.01
C ARG A 422 9.01 -5.69 0.62
N PRO A 423 9.17 -5.79 1.94
CA PRO A 423 10.48 -5.79 2.56
C PRO A 423 11.40 -6.88 1.94
N ALA A 424 12.65 -6.52 1.67
CA ALA A 424 13.61 -7.39 0.99
C ALA A 424 13.88 -8.71 1.75
N ASP A 425 13.79 -8.69 3.08
CA ASP A 425 14.00 -9.83 3.97
C ASP A 425 12.87 -10.87 3.92
N ILE A 426 11.66 -10.48 3.54
CA ILE A 426 10.50 -11.39 3.44
C ILE A 426 10.47 -12.04 2.06
N SER A 427 10.67 -13.36 1.97
CA SER A 427 10.59 -14.07 0.67
C SER A 427 9.22 -13.92 -0.02
N GLU A 428 9.22 -13.86 -1.36
CA GLU A 428 8.01 -13.74 -2.20
C GLU A 428 6.87 -14.70 -1.83
N GLY A 429 7.19 -15.98 -1.60
CA GLY A 429 6.18 -16.97 -1.24
C GLY A 429 5.51 -16.70 0.10
N ARG A 430 6.27 -16.20 1.09
CA ARG A 430 5.74 -15.82 2.40
C ARG A 430 4.92 -14.54 2.31
N TRP A 431 5.40 -13.56 1.56
CA TRP A 431 4.66 -12.32 1.30
C TRP A 431 3.28 -12.61 0.70
N LYS A 432 3.23 -13.46 -0.35
CA LYS A 432 1.97 -13.85 -0.97
C LYS A 432 1.00 -14.56 -0.01
N LEU A 433 1.50 -15.44 0.86
CA LEU A 433 0.67 -16.09 1.88
C LEU A 433 0.09 -15.07 2.87
N MET A 434 0.90 -14.11 3.29
CA MET A 434 0.46 -13.04 4.17
C MET A 434 -0.57 -12.13 3.48
N GLN A 435 -0.35 -11.75 2.22
CA GLN A 435 -1.35 -11.03 1.43
C GLN A 435 -2.67 -11.82 1.35
N GLN A 436 -2.64 -13.12 1.10
CA GLN A 436 -3.86 -13.94 1.03
C GLN A 436 -4.58 -14.06 2.37
N ASN A 437 -3.83 -14.05 3.48
CA ASN A 437 -4.35 -14.10 4.83
C ASN A 437 -5.00 -12.78 5.25
N LEU A 438 -4.45 -11.65 4.79
CA LEU A 438 -4.88 -10.30 5.15
C LEU A 438 -5.86 -9.69 4.16
N TYR A 439 -5.85 -10.08 2.89
CA TYR A 439 -6.70 -9.40 1.89
C TYR A 439 -8.18 -9.73 2.17
N PRO A 440 -9.01 -8.73 2.51
CA PRO A 440 -10.42 -8.96 2.77
C PRO A 440 -11.15 -9.34 1.48
N TYR A 441 -12.19 -10.17 1.59
CA TYR A 441 -13.01 -10.52 0.42
C TYR A 441 -14.00 -9.42 0.06
N LEU A 442 -14.38 -8.59 1.03
CA LEU A 442 -15.25 -7.44 0.82
C LEU A 442 -14.64 -6.21 1.48
N ILE A 443 -14.48 -5.15 0.70
CA ILE A 443 -14.27 -3.78 1.17
C ILE A 443 -15.37 -2.94 0.52
N SER A 444 -16.30 -2.45 1.31
CA SER A 444 -17.31 -1.48 0.89
C SER A 444 -17.02 -0.17 1.61
N ILE A 445 -16.88 0.89 0.83
CA ILE A 445 -16.65 2.25 1.30
C ILE A 445 -17.75 3.11 0.72
N THR A 446 -18.55 3.70 1.59
CA THR A 446 -19.69 4.53 1.19
C THR A 446 -19.42 5.96 1.62
N LEU A 447 -19.48 6.88 0.66
CA LEU A 447 -19.48 8.31 0.95
C LEU A 447 -20.90 8.72 1.33
N LEU A 448 -21.07 9.26 2.54
CA LEU A 448 -22.36 9.70 3.04
C LEU A 448 -22.62 11.15 2.60
N ASP A 449 -23.79 11.41 2.02
CA ASP A 449 -24.23 12.75 1.63
C ASP A 449 -25.00 13.37 2.81
N GLY A 450 -24.28 14.03 3.73
CA GLY A 450 -24.81 14.62 4.96
C GLY A 450 -24.30 16.05 5.24
N ASP A 451 -24.67 16.64 6.38
CA ASP A 451 -24.13 17.95 6.83
C ASP A 451 -22.63 17.90 7.18
N ARG A 452 -22.07 16.69 7.30
CA ARG A 452 -20.66 16.39 7.45
C ARG A 452 -20.23 15.43 6.34
N ASP A 453 -19.00 15.63 5.88
CA ASP A 453 -18.34 14.79 4.90
C ASP A 453 -17.89 13.49 5.61
N ASP A 454 -18.76 12.47 5.65
CA ASP A 454 -18.53 11.24 6.42
C ASP A 454 -18.28 10.01 5.50
N LEU A 455 -17.46 9.06 5.97
CA LEU A 455 -17.21 7.77 5.31
C LEU A 455 -17.72 6.60 6.16
N ASP A 456 -18.44 5.68 5.51
CA ASP A 456 -18.83 4.41 6.11
C ASP A 456 -17.99 3.26 5.54
N PHE A 457 -17.46 2.43 6.43
CA PHE A 457 -16.52 1.36 6.13
C PHE A 457 -17.12 0.01 6.50
N ARG A 458 -17.10 -0.91 5.54
CA ARG A 458 -17.44 -2.31 5.79
C ARG A 458 -16.39 -3.22 5.19
N ILE A 459 -15.67 -3.89 6.08
CA ILE A 459 -14.59 -4.81 5.74
C ILE A 459 -14.96 -6.20 6.26
N GLN A 460 -14.89 -7.20 5.41
CA GLN A 460 -15.17 -8.58 5.78
C GLN A 460 -14.06 -9.51 5.27
N PHE A 461 -13.69 -10.49 6.11
CA PHE A 461 -12.68 -11.50 5.83
C PHE A 461 -13.33 -12.87 5.64
N ASN A 462 -12.79 -13.68 4.73
CA ASN A 462 -13.38 -14.98 4.38
C ASN A 462 -13.27 -15.96 5.56
N ASN A 463 -12.17 -15.84 6.29
CA ASN A 463 -11.84 -16.60 7.49
C ASN A 463 -11.19 -15.65 8.49
N ASP A 464 -11.12 -16.06 9.75
CA ASP A 464 -10.28 -15.39 10.73
C ASP A 464 -8.83 -15.37 10.25
N ILE A 465 -8.16 -14.23 10.43
CA ILE A 465 -6.75 -14.06 10.03
C ILE A 465 -5.90 -15.03 10.86
N ASP A 466 -5.17 -15.93 10.19
CA ASP A 466 -4.31 -16.91 10.84
C ASP A 466 -2.99 -16.26 11.27
N HIS A 467 -2.77 -16.13 12.57
CA HIS A 467 -1.57 -15.50 13.11
C HIS A 467 -0.28 -16.28 12.75
N ASN A 468 -0.36 -17.58 12.45
CA ASN A 468 0.79 -18.39 12.05
C ASN A 468 1.34 -18.00 10.68
N LEU A 469 0.54 -17.30 9.87
CA LEU A 469 0.93 -16.78 8.56
C LEU A 469 1.49 -15.36 8.63
N LEU A 470 1.45 -14.71 9.80
CA LEU A 470 2.16 -13.46 10.06
C LEU A 470 3.65 -13.74 10.18
N TYR A 471 4.49 -12.79 9.77
CA TYR A 471 5.93 -12.99 9.71
C TYR A 471 6.68 -11.98 10.58
N SER A 472 7.65 -12.45 11.36
CA SER A 472 8.57 -11.54 12.04
C SER A 472 9.66 -11.11 11.06
N THR A 473 9.60 -9.84 10.68
CA THR A 473 10.58 -9.22 9.79
C THR A 473 11.78 -8.71 10.58
N THR A 474 12.97 -8.77 9.99
CA THR A 474 14.16 -8.12 10.57
C THR A 474 14.14 -6.60 10.42
N ALA A 475 13.18 -6.07 9.66
CA ALA A 475 12.96 -4.64 9.48
C ALA A 475 12.41 -3.96 10.74
N VAL A 476 11.66 -4.69 11.57
CA VAL A 476 11.15 -4.18 12.85
C VAL A 476 12.25 -4.30 13.89
N GLN A 477 12.86 -3.17 14.22
CA GLN A 477 13.99 -3.06 15.13
C GLN A 477 13.57 -2.27 16.37
N PRO A 478 13.23 -2.96 17.47
CA PRO A 478 13.06 -2.30 18.75
C PRO A 478 14.36 -1.63 19.17
N ASN A 479 14.26 -0.41 19.71
CA ASN A 479 15.44 0.27 20.22
C ASN A 479 16.01 -0.50 21.43
N ALA A 480 17.31 -0.77 21.39
CA ALA A 480 17.99 -1.58 22.40
C ALA A 480 19.23 -0.86 22.98
N PRO A 481 19.55 -1.07 24.27
CA PRO A 481 20.80 -0.59 24.83
C PRO A 481 22.01 -1.28 24.18
N LEU A 482 23.13 -0.56 24.07
CA LEU A 482 24.38 -1.10 23.51
C LEU A 482 24.87 -2.37 24.22
N LEU A 483 24.58 -2.50 25.51
CA LEU A 483 24.90 -3.67 26.32
C LEU A 483 23.62 -4.31 26.81
N GLU A 484 23.44 -5.59 26.44
CA GLU A 484 22.43 -6.45 27.05
C GLU A 484 22.55 -6.43 28.58
N SER A 485 21.40 -6.44 29.26
CA SER A 485 21.33 -6.44 30.72
C SER A 485 22.14 -5.29 31.36
N GLN A 486 21.96 -4.06 30.86
CA GLN A 486 22.67 -2.84 31.30
C GLN A 486 22.81 -2.73 32.83
N HIS A 487 21.78 -3.10 33.58
CA HIS A 487 21.78 -3.05 35.05
C HIS A 487 22.86 -3.94 35.68
N LEU A 488 23.15 -5.12 35.09
CA LEU A 488 24.19 -6.01 35.58
C LEU A 488 25.59 -5.40 35.41
N TRP A 489 25.83 -4.71 34.29
CA TRP A 489 27.08 -3.99 34.06
C TRP A 489 27.27 -2.85 35.05
N ILE A 490 26.22 -2.09 35.34
CA ILE A 490 26.24 -1.03 36.36
C ILE A 490 26.55 -1.63 37.73
N ILE A 491 25.86 -2.71 38.13
CA ILE A 491 26.08 -3.38 39.42
C ILE A 491 27.51 -3.92 39.52
N ALA A 492 28.05 -4.53 38.46
CA ALA A 492 29.41 -5.04 38.43
C ALA A 492 30.44 -3.92 38.57
N GLY A 493 30.24 -2.79 37.87
CA GLY A 493 31.08 -1.61 37.97
C GLY A 493 31.09 -1.01 39.37
N ILE A 494 29.90 -0.84 39.98
CA ILE A 494 29.75 -0.37 41.37
C ILE A 494 30.45 -1.33 42.35
N SER A 495 30.24 -2.64 42.18
CA SER A 495 30.80 -3.67 43.05
C SER A 495 32.33 -3.68 43.03
N LEU A 496 32.93 -3.62 41.84
CA LEU A 496 34.39 -3.53 41.67
C LEU A 496 34.97 -2.28 42.33
N ALA A 497 34.32 -1.14 42.14
CA ALA A 497 34.74 0.12 42.76
C ALA A 497 34.61 0.06 44.30
N ALA A 498 33.51 -0.49 44.82
CA ALA A 498 33.29 -0.66 46.25
C ALA A 498 34.32 -1.60 46.91
N ILE A 499 34.66 -2.71 46.24
CA ILE A 499 35.72 -3.62 46.71
C ILE A 499 37.06 -2.90 46.74
N GLY A 500 37.36 -2.09 45.72
CA GLY A 500 38.55 -1.24 45.68
C GLY A 500 38.63 -0.27 46.86
N ILE A 501 37.54 0.45 47.15
CA ILE A 501 37.41 1.37 48.29
C ILE A 501 37.63 0.62 49.61
N PHE A 502 36.96 -0.51 49.78
CA PHE A 502 37.04 -1.30 51.02
C PHE A 502 38.47 -1.82 51.26
N ALA A 503 39.12 -2.34 50.22
CA ALA A 503 40.49 -2.83 50.30
C ALA A 503 41.49 -1.72 50.65
N GLU A 504 41.35 -0.53 50.04
CA GLU A 504 42.20 0.63 50.33
C GLU A 504 41.97 1.15 51.76
N ASN A 505 40.71 1.22 52.22
CA ASN A 505 40.37 1.63 53.58
C ASN A 505 40.91 0.65 54.63
N ARG A 506 40.82 -0.67 54.38
CA ARG A 506 41.42 -1.70 55.24
C ARG A 506 42.94 -1.56 55.31
N ARG A 507 43.60 -1.37 54.16
CA ARG A 507 45.06 -1.12 54.09
C ARG A 507 45.45 0.12 54.90
N ARG A 508 44.69 1.21 54.81
CA ARG A 508 44.91 2.45 55.57
C ARG A 508 44.72 2.26 57.07
N LYS A 509 43.66 1.58 57.50
CA LYS A 509 43.44 1.26 58.93
C LYS A 509 44.60 0.44 59.49
N ASN A 510 45.07 -0.57 58.74
CA ASN A 510 46.24 -1.35 59.12
C ASN A 510 47.51 -0.48 59.19
N ALA A 511 47.73 0.41 58.23
CA ALA A 511 48.88 1.34 58.26
C ALA A 511 48.82 2.29 59.46
N LYS A 512 47.64 2.83 59.79
CA LYS A 512 47.44 3.66 61.00
C LYS A 512 47.69 2.87 62.28
N HIS A 513 47.26 1.61 62.33
CA HIS A 513 47.51 0.73 63.48
C HIS A 513 49.01 0.47 63.66
N ILE A 514 49.74 0.16 62.58
CA ILE A 514 51.19 -0.04 62.61
C ILE A 514 51.90 1.25 63.04
N LEU A 515 51.51 2.41 62.50
CA LEU A 515 52.05 3.71 62.89
C LEU A 515 51.84 3.98 64.39
N ASN A 516 50.63 3.76 64.89
CA ASN A 516 50.32 3.94 66.31
C ASN A 516 51.13 2.98 67.20
N GLN A 517 51.34 1.73 66.77
CA GLN A 517 52.22 0.79 67.47
C GLN A 517 53.67 1.29 67.49
N MET A 518 54.23 1.69 66.35
CA MET A 518 55.60 2.21 66.25
C MET A 518 55.83 3.47 67.11
N VAL A 519 54.82 4.35 67.21
CA VAL A 519 54.85 5.53 68.07
C VAL A 519 54.75 5.15 69.54
N SER A 520 53.89 4.18 69.90
CA SER A 520 53.74 3.71 71.29
C SER A 520 54.93 2.91 71.81
N GLU A 521 55.64 2.20 70.92
CA GLU A 521 56.82 1.39 71.26
C GLU A 521 58.13 2.21 71.28
N ASN A 522 58.05 3.53 71.07
CA ASN A 522 59.18 4.45 71.18
C ASN A 522 60.40 4.06 70.30
N MET A 523 60.18 3.40 69.16
CA MET A 523 61.27 2.94 68.27
C MET A 523 62.02 4.06 67.54
N TRP A 524 61.73 5.33 67.86
CA TRP A 524 62.35 6.52 67.28
C TRP A 524 63.12 7.36 68.30
N ASN A 525 63.31 6.87 69.54
CA ASN A 525 64.22 7.44 70.54
C ASN A 525 65.48 6.61 70.68
#